data_AF-A0A126R8R4-F1
#
_entry.id   AF-A0A126R8R4-F1
#
_cell.length_a   1.000
_cell.length_b   1.000
_cell.length_c   1.000
_cell.angle_alpha   90.00
_cell.angle_beta   90.00
_cell.angle_gamma   90.00
#
_symmetry.space_group_name_H-M   'P 1'
#
loop_
_entity.id
_entity.type
_entity.pdbx_description
1 polymer ?
#
loop_
_entity_poly.entity_id
_entity_poly.type
_entity_poly.pdbx_seq_one_letter_code
_entity_poly.pdbx_strand_id
1 'polypeptide(L)' 'MTGDMDVNYLLHRQQVSLIRAQMSRSKKGRAAYEGLARGYTDQIDAYREENARMVNIPH' A
#
# COMPACT_ATOMS: atom_id res chain seq x y z
N MET A 1 0.39 14.23 -13.38
CA MET A 1 -0.41 13.06 -13.77
C MET A 1 0.25 11.83 -13.19
N THR A 2 0.07 11.63 -11.89
CA THR A 2 0.40 10.37 -11.23
C THR A 2 -0.71 9.43 -11.67
N GLY A 3 -0.47 8.68 -12.75
CA GLY A 3 -1.48 7.77 -13.29
C GLY A 3 -1.99 6.91 -12.14
N ASP A 4 -3.31 6.83 -11.99
CA ASP A 4 -4.01 6.02 -11.00
C ASP A 4 -3.23 4.75 -10.71
N MET A 5 -2.49 4.70 -9.61
CA MET A 5 -2.14 3.40 -9.07
C MET A 5 -3.44 2.86 -8.50
N ASP A 6 -4.09 2.02 -9.31
CA ASP A 6 -5.28 1.28 -8.90
C ASP A 6 -5.04 0.67 -7.51
N VAL A 7 -6.00 0.82 -6.61
CA VAL A 7 -5.95 0.26 -5.26
C VAL A 7 -5.61 -1.23 -5.28
N ASN A 8 -6.02 -1.96 -6.33
CA ASN A 8 -5.66 -3.36 -6.53
C ASN A 8 -4.16 -3.57 -6.71
N TYR A 9 -3.49 -2.68 -7.45
CA TYR A 9 -2.03 -2.70 -7.60
C TYR A 9 -1.35 -2.46 -6.25
N LEU A 10 -1.81 -1.47 -5.47
CA LEU A 10 -1.26 -1.16 -4.15
C LEU A 10 -1.43 -2.34 -3.19
N LEU A 11 -2.62 -2.94 -3.16
CA LEU A 11 -2.93 -4.12 -2.35
C LEU A 11 -2.05 -5.31 -2.74
N HIS A 12 -1.90 -5.59 -4.03
CA HIS A 12 -1.06 -6.67 -4.51
C HIS A 12 0.41 -6.46 -4.09
N ARG A 13 0.94 -5.24 -4.23
CA ARG A 13 2.32 -4.90 -3.84
C ARG A 13 2.54 -4.94 -2.33
N GLN A 14 1.54 -4.55 -1.54
CA GLN A 14 1.55 -4.71 -0.09
C GLN A 14 1.65 -6.19 0.29
N GLN A 15 0.78 -7.03 -0.27
CA GLN A 15 0.78 -8.48 -0.01
C GLN A 15 2.10 -9.14 -0.38
N VAL A 16 2.64 -8.86 -1.56
CA VAL A 16 3.94 -9.39 -2.00
C VAL A 16 5.07 -8.95 -1.05
N SER A 17 5.04 -7.70 -0.58
CA SER A 17 6.04 -7.20 0.37
C SER A 17 5.96 -7.91 1.71
N LEU A 18 4.75 -8.15 2.24
CA LEU A 18 4.55 -8.90 3.49
C LEU A 18 5.05 -10.34 3.37
N ILE A 19 4.74 -11.03 2.27
CA ILE A 19 5.23 -12.40 2.02
C ILE A 19 6.77 -12.40 1.97
N ARG A 20 7.38 -11.43 1.28
CA ARG A 20 8.84 -11.33 1.21
C ARG A 20 9.48 -10.99 2.56
N ALA A 21 8.82 -10.19 3.39
CA ALA A 21 9.27 -9.91 4.75
C ALA A 21 9.26 -11.20 5.59
N GLN A 22 8.19 -11.98 5.52
CA GLN A 22 8.05 -13.25 6.23
C GLN A 22 9.08 -14.29 5.77
N MET A 23 9.37 -14.35 4.47
CA MET A 23 10.33 -15.29 3.88
C MET A 23 11.79 -14.86 4.04
N SER A 24 12.04 -13.60 4.42
CA SER A 24 13.42 -13.08 4.49
C SER A 24 14.18 -13.66 5.67
N ARG A 25 15.33 -14.29 5.39
CA ARG A 25 16.25 -14.82 6.40
C ARG A 25 17.12 -13.74 7.06
N SER A 26 17.16 -12.54 6.47
CA SER A 26 17.97 -11.42 6.98
C SER A 26 17.09 -10.42 7.71
N LYS A 27 17.50 -10.00 8.92
CA LYS A 27 16.82 -8.94 9.68
C LYS A 27 16.68 -7.64 8.87
N LYS A 28 17.73 -7.27 8.12
CA LYS A 28 17.72 -6.07 7.27
C LYS A 28 16.77 -6.23 6.08
N GLY A 29 16.75 -7.42 5.46
CA GLY A 29 15.84 -7.73 4.35
C GLY A 29 14.37 -7.70 4.81
N ARG A 30 14.08 -8.32 5.95
CA ARG A 30 12.75 -8.28 6.59
C ARG A 30 12.32 -6.84 6.86
N ALA A 31 13.15 -6.04 7.52
CA ALA A 31 12.84 -4.65 7.82
C ALA A 31 12.59 -3.80 6.56
N ALA A 32 13.34 -4.03 5.48
CA ALA A 32 13.13 -3.35 4.21
C ALA A 32 11.75 -3.68 3.60
N TYR A 33 11.38 -4.97 3.55
CA TYR A 33 10.08 -5.38 3.02
C TYR A 33 8.91 -4.94 3.91
N GLU A 34 9.08 -4.94 5.24
CA GLU A 34 8.09 -4.36 6.17
C GLU A 34 7.93 -2.86 5.92
N GLY A 35 9.02 -2.14 5.65
CA GLY A 35 8.98 -0.73 5.27
C GLY A 35 8.18 -0.48 3.99
N LEU A 36 8.39 -1.32 2.97
CA LEU A 36 7.61 -1.26 1.73
C LEU A 36 6.11 -1.53 1.98
N ALA A 37 5.78 -2.56 2.76
CA ALA A 37 4.40 -2.89 3.11
C ALA A 37 3.72 -1.73 3.85
N ARG A 38 4.41 -1.06 4.79
CA ARG A 38 3.91 0.15 5.45
C ARG A 38 3.65 1.28 4.44
N GLY A 39 4.61 1.58 3.58
CA GLY A 39 4.43 2.63 2.56
C GLY A 39 3.28 2.37 1.58
N TYR A 40 2.97 1.11 1.26
CA TYR A 40 1.78 0.77 0.49
C TYR A 40 0.48 0.93 1.31
N THR A 41 0.53 0.65 2.62
CA THR A 41 -0.61 0.89 3.53
C THR A 41 -0.98 2.37 3.55
N ASP A 42 0.02 3.24 3.71
CA ASP A 42 -0.18 4.69 3.74
C ASP A 42 -0.84 5.21 2.45
N GLN A 43 -0.44 4.67 1.29
CA GLN A 43 -1.04 5.01 0.00
C GLN A 43 -2.48 4.49 -0.15
N ILE A 44 -2.78 3.28 0.35
CA ILE A 44 -4.14 2.73 0.33
C ILE A 44 -5.07 3.57 1.21
N ASP A 45 -4.60 3.99 2.38
CA ASP A 45 -5.40 4.81 3.30
C ASP A 45 -5.62 6.20 2.72
N ALA A 46 -4.62 6.83 2.10
CA ALA A 46 -4.79 8.09 1.37
C ALA A 46 -5.84 7.96 0.24
N TYR A 47 -5.78 6.87 -0.54
CA TYR A 47 -6.76 6.58 -1.58
C TYR A 47 -8.18 6.40 -1.02
N ARG A 48 -8.32 5.72 0.13
CA ARG A 48 -9.61 5.55 0.82
C ARG A 48 -10.17 6.87 1.33
N GLU A 49 -9.32 7.72 1.92
CA GLU A 49 -9.72 9.05 2.38
C GLU A 49 -10.17 9.93 1.22
N GLU A 50 -9.45 9.92 0.10
CA GLU A 50 -9.82 10.65 -1.11
C GLU A 50 -11.16 10.17 -1.67
N ASN A 51 -11.35 8.85 -1.82
CA ASN A 51 -12.62 8.28 -2.25
C ASN A 51 -13.76 8.63 -1.29
N ALA A 52 -13.53 8.58 0.02
CA ALA A 52 -14.54 8.97 1.00
C ALA A 52 -14.93 10.44 0.85
N ARG A 53 -13.97 11.34 0.57
CA ARG A 53 -14.26 12.75 0.29
C ARG A 53 -15.10 12.90 -0.98
N MET A 54 -14.75 12.20 -2.07
CA MET A 54 -15.48 12.28 -3.34
C MET A 54 -16.90 11.75 -3.25
N VAL A 55 -17.12 10.65 -2.53
CA VAL A 55 -18.45 10.06 -2.32
C VAL A 55 -19.32 10.94 -1.43
N ASN A 56 -18.73 11.72 -0.53
CA ASN A 56 -19.45 12.57 0.41
C ASN A 56 -19.72 14.00 -0.12
N ILE A 57 -19.47 14.27 -1.41
CA ILE A 57 -19.89 15.51 -2.08
C ILE A 57 -21.36 15.34 -2.51
N PRO A 58 -22.32 16.07 -1.90
CA PRO A 58 -23.69 16.05 -2.39
C PRO A 58 -23.73 16.67 -3.79
N HIS A 59 -24.40 15.99 -4.73
CA HIS A 59 -24.67 16.50 -6.07
C HIS A 59 -25.56 17.74 -6.03
#